data_AF-A0A8C2VRE3-F1
#
_entry.id   AF-A0A8C2VRE3-F1
#
_cell.length_a   1.000
_cell.length_b   1.000
_cell.length_c   1.000
_cell.angle_alpha   90.00
_cell.angle_beta   90.00
_cell.angle_gamma   90.00
#
_symmetry.space_group_name_H-M   'P 1'
#
loop_
_entity.id
_entity.type
_entity.pdbx_description
1 polymer ?
#
loop_
_entity_poly.entity_id
_entity_poly.type
_entity_poly.pdbx_seq_one_letter_code
_entity_poly.pdbx_strand_id
1 'polypeptide(L)'
;MEKQAHENIAVCTHSPDLPSWVFWLFQVKKTTKDEFPLLTTKRVFWKGVLEELLWFIKGSTNAKELSSRGVKIWDANGSRDFLDSLGFSSRQEGDLGPVYGFQWRHFGADYKDMNSDYSGQGVDQLQKVIDTIKTNPDDRRIIMCAWNPKDLPLMALPPCHALCQFYVVNGELSCQLYQRSADMGLGVPFNIASYALLTYMIAHVTSLQPGDFVHTLGDAHVYLNHIEPLKTQLQREPRPFPKLRILRKVERIDDFTAEDFQLEGYNPHPAIKMEMAV
;
A
#
# COMPACT_ATOMS: atom_id res chain seq x y z
N MET A 1 9.20 -5.24 15.44
CA MET A 1 8.49 -5.42 14.15
C MET A 1 8.81 -6.77 13.50
N GLU A 2 10.03 -7.01 12.99
CA GLU A 2 10.31 -8.21 12.17
C GLU A 2 10.27 -9.57 12.91
N LYS A 3 10.38 -9.59 14.25
CA LYS A 3 10.35 -10.81 15.08
C LYS A 3 9.14 -10.90 16.03
N GLN A 4 8.14 -10.02 15.92
CA GLN A 4 6.97 -9.99 16.81
C GLN A 4 5.76 -10.67 16.17
N ALA A 5 5.67 -12.00 16.27
CA ALA A 5 4.45 -12.78 16.04
C ALA A 5 4.63 -14.22 16.54
N HIS A 6 4.80 -14.40 17.85
CA HIS A 6 4.75 -15.72 18.47
C HIS A 6 4.05 -15.56 19.81
N GLU A 7 2.76 -15.93 19.89
CA GLU A 7 2.15 -16.53 21.10
C GLU A 7 0.62 -16.74 21.07
N ASN A 8 -0.16 -16.30 20.07
CA ASN A 8 -1.62 -16.58 20.02
C ASN A 8 -2.09 -16.96 18.61
N ILE A 9 -2.00 -18.24 18.26
CA ILE A 9 -2.29 -18.73 16.91
C ILE A 9 -3.61 -19.50 16.90
N ALA A 10 -4.53 -19.08 16.02
CA ALA A 10 -5.61 -19.93 15.55
C ALA A 10 -5.35 -20.31 14.08
N VAL A 11 -5.48 -21.60 13.75
CA VAL A 11 -5.49 -22.06 12.36
C VAL A 11 -6.91 -21.88 11.83
N CYS A 12 -7.07 -21.09 10.77
CA CYS A 12 -8.38 -20.80 10.19
C CYS A 12 -8.33 -20.99 8.66
N THR A 13 -9.30 -21.72 8.12
CA THR A 13 -9.50 -21.89 6.68
C THR A 13 -10.45 -20.80 6.17
N HIS A 14 -9.90 -19.71 5.61
CA HIS A 14 -10.70 -18.58 5.11
C HIS A 14 -11.25 -18.78 3.69
N SER A 15 -10.65 -19.70 2.92
CA SER A 15 -11.11 -20.20 1.62
C SER A 15 -10.83 -21.71 1.57
N PRO A 16 -11.73 -22.56 1.03
CA PRO A 16 -11.54 -24.02 1.01
C PRO A 16 -10.20 -24.48 0.40
N ASP A 17 -9.59 -23.64 -0.43
CA ASP A 17 -8.37 -23.97 -1.18
C ASP A 17 -7.08 -23.37 -0.60
N LEU A 18 -7.15 -22.47 0.41
CA LEU A 18 -5.98 -21.74 0.94
C LEU A 18 -6.07 -21.55 2.47
N PRO A 19 -5.53 -22.47 3.28
CA PRO A 19 -5.52 -22.31 4.73
C PRO A 19 -4.49 -21.26 5.18
N SER A 20 -4.77 -20.57 6.28
CA SER A 20 -3.86 -19.57 6.86
C SER A 20 -3.87 -19.59 8.40
N TRP A 21 -2.82 -19.04 9.00
CA TRP A 21 -2.72 -18.82 10.45
C TRP A 21 -3.14 -17.38 10.71
N VAL A 22 -4.12 -17.12 11.58
CA VAL A 22 -4.71 -15.77 11.72
C VAL A 22 -4.56 -15.20 13.13
N PHE A 23 -4.23 -13.91 13.18
CA PHE A 23 -4.19 -13.07 14.37
C PHE A 23 -5.20 -11.93 14.20
N TRP A 24 -6.01 -11.71 15.24
CA TRP A 24 -6.91 -10.56 15.30
C TRP A 24 -6.21 -9.41 16.02
N LEU A 25 -6.11 -8.26 15.35
CA LEU A 25 -5.60 -6.99 15.87
C LEU A 25 -4.09 -7.01 16.21
N PHE A 26 -3.27 -6.49 15.29
CA PHE A 26 -1.83 -6.26 15.52
C PHE A 26 -1.48 -4.81 15.20
N GLN A 27 -0.74 -4.14 16.08
CA GLN A 27 -0.30 -2.76 15.86
C GLN A 27 1.20 -2.63 15.90
N VAL A 28 1.75 -1.93 14.92
CA VAL A 28 3.17 -1.64 14.81
C VAL A 28 3.36 -0.14 14.74
N LYS A 29 4.30 0.40 15.52
CA LYS A 29 4.76 1.78 15.41
C LYS A 29 6.23 1.80 14.99
N LYS A 30 6.58 2.64 14.01
CA LYS A 30 7.95 2.89 13.59
C LYS A 30 8.15 4.37 13.28
N THR A 31 9.09 4.99 13.96
CA THR A 31 9.57 6.31 13.62
C THR A 31 10.32 6.24 12.30
N THR A 32 9.95 7.12 11.37
CA THR A 32 10.56 7.19 10.05
C THR A 32 11.57 8.32 9.92
N LYS A 33 11.80 9.06 11.01
CA LYS A 33 12.87 10.04 11.14
C LYS A 33 14.22 9.35 10.94
N ASP A 34 14.97 9.80 9.93
CA ASP A 34 16.30 9.32 9.55
C ASP A 34 16.41 7.85 9.05
N GLU A 35 15.32 7.09 9.02
CA GLU A 35 15.27 5.70 8.55
C GLU A 35 13.98 5.42 7.76
N PHE A 36 14.11 4.76 6.61
CA PHE A 36 12.98 4.32 5.81
C PHE A 36 12.65 2.85 6.12
N PRO A 37 11.41 2.51 6.54
CA PRO A 37 11.06 1.18 7.05
C PRO A 37 10.90 0.15 5.92
N LEU A 38 12.00 -0.21 5.26
CA LEU A 38 12.07 -1.23 4.23
C LEU A 38 12.80 -2.47 4.79
N LEU A 39 12.08 -3.58 4.90
CA LEU A 39 12.59 -4.78 5.57
C LEU A 39 13.97 -5.21 5.06
N THR A 40 14.81 -5.67 5.98
CA THR A 40 16.19 -6.04 5.68
C THR A 40 16.47 -7.53 5.85
N THR A 41 15.64 -8.28 6.58
CA THR A 41 15.69 -9.75 6.63
C THR A 41 15.29 -10.44 5.33
N LYS A 42 14.68 -9.73 4.39
CA LYS A 42 14.51 -10.15 2.99
C LYS A 42 14.57 -8.95 2.07
N ARG A 43 15.03 -9.14 0.84
CA ARG A 43 14.96 -8.10 -0.20
C ARG A 43 13.49 -7.85 -0.58
N VAL A 44 13.04 -6.61 -0.42
CA VAL A 44 11.73 -6.12 -0.87
C VAL A 44 11.87 -5.50 -2.26
N PHE A 45 10.87 -5.71 -3.13
CA PHE A 45 10.89 -5.19 -4.49
C PHE A 45 10.52 -3.69 -4.53
N TRP A 46 11.50 -2.84 -4.22
CA TRP A 46 11.33 -1.38 -4.12
C TRP A 46 10.67 -0.74 -5.34
N LYS A 47 11.09 -1.10 -6.56
CA LYS A 47 10.51 -0.55 -7.80
C LYS A 47 9.00 -0.78 -7.86
N GLY A 48 8.54 -1.95 -7.43
CA GLY A 48 7.11 -2.26 -7.35
C GLY A 48 6.37 -1.34 -6.39
N VAL A 49 6.91 -1.16 -5.17
CA VAL A 49 6.32 -0.27 -4.15
C VAL A 49 6.17 1.16 -4.68
N LEU A 50 7.23 1.69 -5.29
CA LEU A 50 7.28 3.06 -5.78
C LEU A 50 6.31 3.29 -6.95
N GLU A 51 6.38 2.45 -7.99
CA GLU A 51 5.54 2.62 -9.19
C GLU A 51 4.06 2.37 -8.89
N GLU A 52 3.73 1.42 -8.01
CA GLU A 52 2.34 1.19 -7.58
C GLU A 52 1.79 2.42 -6.83
N LEU A 53 2.57 3.01 -5.92
CA LEU A 53 2.12 4.20 -5.21
C LEU A 53 1.92 5.40 -6.14
N LEU A 54 2.83 5.63 -7.09
CA LEU A 54 2.67 6.67 -8.11
C LEU A 54 1.43 6.43 -8.97
N TRP A 55 1.12 5.17 -9.28
CA TRP A 55 -0.09 4.77 -10.00
C TRP A 55 -1.37 5.03 -9.18
N PHE A 56 -1.39 4.71 -7.88
CA PHE A 56 -2.49 5.07 -6.98
C PHE A 56 -2.69 6.58 -6.89
N ILE A 57 -1.60 7.35 -6.72
CA ILE A 57 -1.65 8.81 -6.62
C ILE A 57 -2.29 9.40 -7.87
N LYS A 58 -1.96 8.90 -9.07
CA LYS A 58 -2.57 9.36 -10.33
C LYS A 58 -4.05 9.02 -10.49
N GLY A 59 -4.62 8.20 -9.62
CA GLY A 59 -6.00 7.75 -9.73
C GLY A 59 -6.21 6.65 -10.77
N SER A 60 -5.14 6.07 -11.32
CA SER A 60 -5.23 5.07 -12.39
C SER A 60 -5.77 3.74 -11.86
N THR A 61 -6.48 3.03 -12.73
CA THR A 61 -7.05 1.69 -12.49
C THR A 61 -6.66 0.70 -13.57
N ASN A 62 -5.75 1.07 -14.47
CA ASN A 62 -5.25 0.24 -15.54
C ASN A 62 -3.97 -0.49 -15.12
N ALA A 63 -4.07 -1.80 -14.88
CA ALA A 63 -2.93 -2.64 -14.51
C ALA A 63 -1.81 -2.64 -15.56
N LYS A 64 -2.14 -2.46 -16.85
CA LYS A 64 -1.17 -2.50 -17.95
C LYS A 64 -0.16 -1.35 -17.89
N GLU A 65 -0.50 -0.25 -17.22
CA GLU A 65 0.44 0.85 -16.97
C GLU A 65 1.60 0.38 -16.08
N LEU A 66 1.31 -0.41 -15.04
CA LEU A 66 2.32 -1.02 -14.18
C LEU A 66 3.11 -2.09 -14.92
N SER A 67 2.42 -2.97 -15.67
CA SER A 67 3.06 -4.05 -16.41
C SER A 67 4.05 -3.51 -17.45
N SER A 68 3.72 -2.41 -18.13
CA SER A 68 4.61 -1.76 -19.11
C SER A 68 5.89 -1.18 -18.47
N ARG A 69 5.86 -0.90 -17.15
CA ARG A 69 7.02 -0.50 -16.34
C ARG A 69 7.75 -1.69 -15.71
N GLY A 70 7.35 -2.92 -16.04
CA GLY A 70 7.91 -4.16 -15.50
C GLY A 70 7.44 -4.48 -14.08
N VAL A 71 6.33 -3.90 -13.63
CA VAL A 71 5.70 -4.18 -12.33
C VAL A 71 4.44 -5.01 -12.56
N LYS A 72 4.46 -6.28 -12.14
CA LYS A 72 3.46 -7.30 -12.50
C LYS A 72 2.53 -7.72 -11.37
N ILE A 73 2.53 -6.99 -10.26
CA ILE A 73 1.83 -7.37 -9.02
C ILE A 73 0.30 -7.42 -9.18
N TRP A 74 -0.25 -6.74 -10.20
CA TRP A 74 -1.67 -6.71 -10.53
C TRP A 74 -2.04 -7.55 -11.78
N ASP A 75 -1.07 -8.18 -12.45
CA ASP A 75 -1.30 -8.89 -13.71
C ASP A 75 -2.32 -10.04 -13.54
N ALA A 76 -2.23 -10.80 -12.43
CA ALA A 76 -3.14 -11.90 -12.14
C ALA A 76 -4.59 -11.40 -11.92
N ASN A 77 -4.76 -10.38 -11.09
CA ASN A 77 -6.07 -9.79 -10.79
C ASN A 77 -6.69 -9.04 -11.98
N GLY A 78 -5.88 -8.57 -12.92
CA GLY A 78 -6.32 -7.92 -14.15
C GLY A 78 -6.45 -8.87 -15.35
N SER A 79 -6.14 -10.16 -15.19
CA SER A 79 -6.18 -11.14 -16.28
C SER A 79 -7.61 -11.39 -16.76
N ARG A 80 -7.77 -11.78 -18.04
CA ARG A 80 -9.08 -12.10 -18.61
C ARG A 80 -9.82 -13.16 -17.79
N ASP A 81 -9.14 -14.26 -17.47
CA ASP A 81 -9.72 -15.38 -16.73
C ASP A 81 -10.20 -14.97 -15.34
N PHE A 82 -9.44 -14.13 -14.63
CA PHE A 82 -9.82 -13.66 -13.30
C PHE A 82 -10.98 -12.66 -13.34
N LEU A 83 -10.99 -11.74 -14.31
CA LEU A 83 -12.11 -10.82 -14.49
C LEU A 83 -13.40 -11.58 -14.87
N ASP A 84 -13.29 -12.63 -15.70
CA ASP A 84 -14.43 -13.48 -16.07
C ASP A 84 -14.96 -14.29 -14.88
N SER A 85 -14.09 -14.80 -14.01
CA SER A 85 -14.50 -15.52 -12.79
C SER A 85 -15.28 -14.63 -11.80
N LEU A 86 -15.05 -13.31 -11.84
CA LEU A 86 -15.81 -12.30 -11.09
C LEU A 86 -17.07 -11.81 -11.81
N GLY A 87 -17.36 -12.30 -13.02
CA GLY A 87 -18.51 -11.89 -13.82
C GLY A 87 -18.31 -10.60 -14.62
N PHE A 88 -17.08 -10.08 -14.73
CA PHE A 88 -16.74 -8.87 -15.50
C PHE A 88 -16.40 -9.18 -16.97
N SER A 89 -17.22 -9.96 -17.65
CA SER A 89 -16.95 -10.44 -19.02
C SER A 89 -16.83 -9.35 -20.08
N SER A 90 -17.49 -8.21 -19.89
CA SER A 90 -17.40 -7.04 -20.77
C SER A 90 -16.29 -6.05 -20.40
N ARG A 91 -15.66 -6.20 -19.24
CA ARG A 91 -14.60 -5.30 -18.77
C ARG A 91 -13.31 -5.60 -19.52
N GLN A 92 -12.56 -4.59 -19.95
CA GLN A 92 -11.31 -4.82 -20.68
C GLN A 92 -10.25 -5.48 -19.78
N GLU A 93 -9.44 -6.39 -20.33
CA GLU A 93 -8.31 -6.97 -19.58
C GLU A 93 -7.36 -5.86 -19.11
N GLY A 94 -6.99 -5.91 -17.81
CA GLY A 94 -6.21 -4.89 -17.12
C GLY A 94 -7.04 -3.81 -16.42
N ASP A 95 -8.33 -3.71 -16.69
CA ASP A 95 -9.24 -2.81 -15.97
C ASP A 95 -9.60 -3.45 -14.62
N LEU A 96 -9.10 -2.86 -13.53
CA LEU A 96 -9.30 -3.36 -12.17
C LEU A 96 -10.60 -2.86 -11.53
N GLY A 97 -11.37 -2.00 -12.20
CA GLY A 97 -12.50 -1.29 -11.61
C GLY A 97 -12.06 -0.14 -10.68
N PRO A 98 -12.99 0.42 -9.88
CA PRO A 98 -12.75 1.59 -9.04
C PRO A 98 -11.96 1.27 -7.76
N VAL A 99 -10.74 0.74 -7.91
CA VAL A 99 -9.82 0.35 -6.83
C VAL A 99 -9.18 1.58 -6.13
N TYR A 100 -8.08 1.37 -5.41
CA TYR A 100 -7.48 2.36 -4.49
C TYR A 100 -7.31 3.76 -5.08
N GLY A 101 -6.60 3.91 -6.20
CA GLY A 101 -6.33 5.22 -6.80
C GLY A 101 -7.62 5.97 -7.16
N PHE A 102 -8.58 5.26 -7.74
CA PHE A 102 -9.89 5.82 -8.06
C PHE A 102 -10.60 6.33 -6.80
N GLN A 103 -10.62 5.54 -5.73
CA GLN A 103 -11.22 5.99 -4.47
C GLN A 103 -10.45 7.16 -3.85
N TRP A 104 -9.14 7.27 -4.07
CA TRP A 104 -8.34 8.39 -3.55
C TRP A 104 -8.63 9.71 -4.27
N ARG A 105 -8.87 9.67 -5.59
CA ARG A 105 -9.01 10.88 -6.43
C ARG A 105 -10.46 11.19 -6.84
N HIS A 106 -11.33 10.19 -6.85
CA HIS A 106 -12.68 10.23 -7.43
C HIS A 106 -13.73 9.53 -6.55
N PHE A 107 -13.58 9.57 -5.22
CA PHE A 107 -14.48 8.85 -4.31
C PHE A 107 -15.96 9.20 -4.57
N GLY A 108 -16.78 8.17 -4.81
CA GLY A 108 -18.22 8.31 -5.05
C GLY A 108 -18.63 8.68 -6.48
N ALA A 109 -17.68 8.90 -7.40
CA ALA A 109 -17.99 9.02 -8.83
C ALA A 109 -18.49 7.68 -9.41
N ASP A 110 -19.33 7.73 -10.44
CA ASP A 110 -19.79 6.52 -11.13
C ASP A 110 -18.69 6.00 -12.06
N TYR A 111 -18.13 4.83 -11.73
CA TYR A 111 -17.11 4.18 -12.55
C TYR A 111 -17.70 3.68 -13.88
N LYS A 112 -17.01 3.98 -14.98
CA LYS A 112 -17.37 3.54 -16.35
C LYS A 112 -16.38 2.48 -16.83
N ASP A 113 -15.14 2.90 -17.07
CA ASP A 113 -14.00 2.06 -17.47
C ASP A 113 -12.67 2.75 -17.12
N MET A 114 -11.56 2.04 -17.28
CA MET A 114 -10.22 2.56 -16.99
C MET A 114 -9.71 3.65 -17.94
N ASN A 115 -10.40 3.94 -19.06
CA ASN A 115 -9.95 4.91 -20.07
C ASN A 115 -10.73 6.23 -20.01
N SER A 116 -11.81 6.27 -19.22
CA SER A 116 -12.67 7.44 -19.04
C SER A 116 -11.96 8.55 -18.28
N ASP A 117 -12.22 9.80 -18.66
CA ASP A 117 -11.76 10.97 -17.90
C ASP A 117 -12.68 11.20 -16.70
N TYR A 118 -12.11 11.09 -15.49
CA TYR A 118 -12.79 11.32 -14.22
C TYR A 118 -12.45 12.69 -13.59
N SER A 119 -11.74 13.56 -14.32
CA SER A 119 -11.35 14.89 -13.83
C SER A 119 -12.56 15.67 -13.29
N GLY A 120 -12.44 16.14 -12.05
CA GLY A 120 -13.51 16.89 -11.36
C GLY A 120 -14.72 16.06 -10.92
N GLN A 121 -14.70 14.74 -11.08
CA GLN A 121 -15.76 13.84 -10.61
C GLN A 121 -15.40 13.23 -9.25
N GLY A 122 -16.42 13.06 -8.41
CA GLY A 122 -16.26 12.50 -7.06
C GLY A 122 -15.56 13.45 -6.09
N VAL A 123 -14.99 12.90 -5.03
CA VAL A 123 -14.21 13.63 -4.03
C VAL A 123 -12.74 13.26 -4.14
N ASP A 124 -11.88 14.25 -4.42
CA ASP A 124 -10.42 14.10 -4.36
C ASP A 124 -9.95 14.14 -2.90
N GLN A 125 -9.92 12.96 -2.27
CA GLN A 125 -9.53 12.79 -0.88
C GLN A 125 -8.05 13.11 -0.68
N LEU A 126 -7.18 12.71 -1.61
CA LEU A 126 -5.74 12.96 -1.51
C LEU A 126 -5.44 14.46 -1.52
N GLN A 127 -6.03 15.21 -2.46
CA GLN A 127 -5.85 16.66 -2.50
C GLN A 127 -6.44 17.32 -1.25
N LYS A 128 -7.63 16.90 -0.80
CA LYS A 128 -8.24 17.40 0.44
C LYS A 128 -7.35 17.17 1.67
N VAL A 129 -6.69 16.02 1.77
CA VAL A 129 -5.71 15.73 2.83
C VAL A 129 -4.55 16.72 2.78
N ILE A 130 -3.95 16.92 1.61
CA ILE A 130 -2.82 17.83 1.42
C ILE A 130 -3.22 19.28 1.76
N ASP A 131 -4.37 19.73 1.28
CA ASP A 131 -4.87 21.08 1.54
C ASP A 131 -5.15 21.28 3.03
N THR A 132 -5.80 20.31 3.67
CA THR A 132 -6.09 20.37 5.12
C THR A 132 -4.81 20.43 5.93
N ILE A 133 -3.78 19.64 5.59
CA ILE A 133 -2.47 19.70 6.27
C ILE A 133 -1.84 21.10 6.13
N LYS A 134 -1.96 21.75 4.97
CA LYS A 134 -1.40 23.09 4.73
C LYS A 134 -2.16 24.19 5.48
N THR A 135 -3.49 24.09 5.57
CA THR A 135 -4.33 25.19 6.08
C THR A 135 -4.84 24.99 7.51
N ASN A 136 -4.97 23.75 7.96
CA ASN A 136 -5.48 23.37 9.28
C ASN A 136 -4.78 22.09 9.80
N PRO A 137 -3.46 22.13 10.06
CA PRO A 137 -2.66 20.93 10.39
C PRO A 137 -3.11 20.20 11.67
N ASP A 138 -3.77 20.90 12.60
CA ASP A 138 -4.28 20.33 13.85
C ASP A 138 -5.65 19.63 13.69
N ASP A 139 -6.19 19.59 12.47
CA ASP A 139 -7.46 18.92 12.18
C ASP A 139 -7.36 17.42 12.48
N ARG A 140 -8.36 16.91 13.21
CA ARG A 140 -8.43 15.50 13.61
C ARG A 140 -9.13 14.62 12.58
N ARG A 141 -9.44 15.16 11.40
CA ARG A 141 -10.23 14.51 10.33
C ARG A 141 -9.45 14.40 9.01
N ILE A 142 -8.12 14.50 9.07
CA ILE A 142 -7.25 14.32 7.90
C ILE A 142 -7.20 12.82 7.57
N ILE A 143 -8.18 12.34 6.83
CA ILE A 143 -8.44 10.91 6.58
C ILE A 143 -8.57 10.67 5.08
N MET A 144 -8.09 9.52 4.62
CA MET A 144 -8.33 8.98 3.29
C MET A 144 -8.84 7.54 3.40
N CYS A 145 -9.95 7.23 2.72
CA CYS A 145 -10.62 5.94 2.79
C CYS A 145 -10.79 5.32 1.39
N ALA A 146 -10.35 4.07 1.22
CA ALA A 146 -10.58 3.31 -0.01
C ALA A 146 -11.82 2.41 0.08
N TRP A 147 -12.38 2.19 1.28
CA TRP A 147 -13.53 1.30 1.46
C TRP A 147 -14.85 1.99 1.12
N ASN A 148 -15.35 1.76 -0.10
CA ASN A 148 -16.62 2.29 -0.58
C ASN A 148 -17.63 1.15 -0.82
N PRO A 149 -18.61 0.92 0.09
CA PRO A 149 -19.58 -0.17 -0.05
C PRO A 149 -20.36 -0.21 -1.36
N LYS A 150 -20.60 0.95 -2.00
CA LYS A 150 -21.28 1.03 -3.31
C LYS A 150 -20.44 0.38 -4.40
N ASP A 151 -19.13 0.57 -4.35
CA ASP A 151 -18.22 0.21 -5.44
C ASP A 151 -17.51 -1.13 -5.22
N LEU A 152 -17.58 -1.72 -4.02
CA LEU A 152 -16.97 -3.03 -3.73
C LEU A 152 -17.33 -4.12 -4.75
N PRO A 153 -18.61 -4.26 -5.20
CA PRO A 153 -18.97 -5.27 -6.20
C PRO A 153 -18.38 -4.99 -7.59
N LEU A 154 -17.79 -3.83 -7.82
CA LEU A 154 -17.18 -3.44 -9.09
C LEU A 154 -15.66 -3.63 -9.09
N MET A 155 -15.02 -3.92 -7.96
CA MET A 155 -13.55 -3.99 -7.86
C MET A 155 -13.05 -5.41 -8.15
N ALA A 156 -11.96 -5.52 -8.91
CA ALA A 156 -11.28 -6.80 -9.11
C ALA A 156 -10.74 -7.38 -7.80
N LEU A 157 -10.30 -6.51 -6.88
CA LEU A 157 -9.92 -6.90 -5.52
C LEU A 157 -10.36 -5.83 -4.53
N PRO A 158 -11.20 -6.16 -3.53
CA PRO A 158 -11.58 -5.23 -2.48
C PRO A 158 -10.38 -4.68 -1.70
N PRO A 159 -10.36 -3.39 -1.29
CA PRO A 159 -9.19 -2.76 -0.67
C PRO A 159 -8.73 -3.48 0.60
N CYS A 160 -7.47 -3.90 0.65
CA CYS A 160 -6.85 -4.47 1.86
C CYS A 160 -6.50 -3.38 2.86
N HIS A 161 -5.78 -2.35 2.40
CA HIS A 161 -5.52 -1.12 3.16
C HIS A 161 -6.69 -0.16 2.99
N ALA A 162 -7.60 -0.18 3.99
CA ALA A 162 -8.94 0.37 3.84
C ALA A 162 -9.02 1.86 4.20
N LEU A 163 -8.28 2.30 5.21
CA LEU A 163 -8.34 3.67 5.73
C LEU A 163 -6.98 4.09 6.29
N CYS A 164 -6.56 5.32 5.99
CA CYS A 164 -5.46 5.95 6.70
C CYS A 164 -5.86 7.32 7.26
N GLN A 165 -5.23 7.68 8.37
CA GLN A 165 -5.35 8.97 9.03
C GLN A 165 -3.97 9.60 9.16
N PHE A 166 -3.89 10.90 8.90
CA PHE A 166 -2.68 11.69 9.06
C PHE A 166 -2.79 12.59 10.29
N TYR A 167 -1.63 12.92 10.85
CA TYR A 167 -1.52 13.77 12.03
C TYR A 167 -0.25 14.61 11.95
N VAL A 168 -0.35 15.90 12.27
CA VAL A 168 0.78 16.83 12.28
C VAL A 168 1.08 17.26 13.71
N VAL A 169 2.32 17.09 14.16
CA VAL A 169 2.81 17.64 15.43
C VAL A 169 4.26 18.04 15.30
N ASN A 170 4.64 19.19 15.88
CA ASN A 170 6.03 19.66 15.93
C ASN A 170 6.72 19.72 14.55
N GLY A 171 5.98 20.05 13.49
CA GLY A 171 6.49 20.08 12.12
C GLY A 171 6.70 18.70 11.48
N GLU A 172 6.24 17.62 12.12
CA GLU A 172 6.32 16.25 11.63
C GLU A 172 4.93 15.72 11.22
N LEU A 173 4.85 15.07 10.06
CA LEU A 173 3.65 14.39 9.55
C LEU A 173 3.74 12.88 9.84
N SER A 174 2.78 12.37 10.60
CA SER A 174 2.65 10.94 10.90
C SER A 174 1.44 10.35 10.17
N CYS A 175 1.47 9.03 9.93
CA CYS A 175 0.40 8.29 9.27
C CYS A 175 0.02 7.05 10.09
N GLN A 176 -1.27 6.88 10.34
CA GLN A 176 -1.86 5.64 10.83
C GLN A 176 -2.60 4.95 9.68
N LEU A 177 -2.33 3.66 9.47
CA LEU A 177 -2.99 2.81 8.49
C LEU A 177 -3.80 1.72 9.18
N TYR A 178 -5.05 1.54 8.76
CA TYR A 178 -5.84 0.34 9.05
C TYR A 178 -5.92 -0.56 7.81
N GLN A 179 -5.42 -1.79 7.96
CA GLN A 179 -5.45 -2.83 6.93
C GLN A 179 -6.35 -3.99 7.40
N ARG A 180 -7.47 -4.23 6.70
CA ARG A 180 -8.46 -5.24 7.12
C ARG A 180 -7.96 -6.68 7.01
N SER A 181 -7.06 -6.95 6.06
CA SER A 181 -6.55 -8.27 5.70
C SER A 181 -5.10 -8.12 5.26
N ALA A 182 -4.21 -8.83 5.93
CA ALA A 182 -2.79 -8.55 5.96
C ALA A 182 -1.98 -9.83 5.83
N ASP A 183 -1.62 -10.16 4.59
CA ASP A 183 -0.65 -11.19 4.28
C ASP A 183 0.74 -10.78 4.80
N MET A 184 1.19 -11.43 5.87
CA MET A 184 2.47 -11.18 6.52
C MET A 184 3.67 -11.58 5.63
N GLY A 185 3.46 -12.47 4.67
CA GLY A 185 4.46 -12.98 3.74
C GLY A 185 4.85 -11.97 2.67
N LEU A 186 3.88 -11.54 1.87
CA LEU A 186 4.12 -10.65 0.73
C LEU A 186 3.54 -9.24 0.94
N GLY A 187 2.28 -9.14 1.33
CA GLY A 187 1.52 -7.88 1.38
C GLY A 187 2.07 -6.86 2.39
N VAL A 188 2.16 -7.23 3.67
CA VAL A 188 2.56 -6.32 4.76
C VAL A 188 3.91 -5.62 4.53
N PRO A 189 4.99 -6.31 4.10
CA PRO A 189 6.25 -5.64 3.73
C PRO A 189 6.08 -4.55 2.66
N PHE A 190 5.23 -4.80 1.66
CA PHE A 190 4.89 -3.84 0.61
C PHE A 190 4.09 -2.66 1.17
N ASN A 191 3.07 -2.94 1.99
CA ASN A 191 2.19 -1.91 2.54
C ASN A 191 2.91 -0.98 3.53
N ILE A 192 3.85 -1.50 4.34
CA ILE A 192 4.70 -0.67 5.21
C ILE A 192 5.51 0.34 4.40
N ALA A 193 6.22 -0.14 3.38
CA ALA A 193 7.05 0.72 2.55
C ALA A 193 6.21 1.73 1.74
N SER A 194 5.06 1.30 1.21
CA SER A 194 4.16 2.14 0.42
C SER A 194 3.59 3.31 1.22
N TYR A 195 3.02 3.05 2.41
CA TYR A 195 2.44 4.13 3.22
C TYR A 195 3.49 4.98 3.94
N ALA A 196 4.67 4.44 4.26
CA ALA A 196 5.80 5.25 4.69
C ALA A 196 6.23 6.21 3.56
N LEU A 197 6.34 5.72 2.32
CA LEU A 197 6.66 6.56 1.16
C LEU A 197 5.59 7.63 0.92
N LEU A 198 4.30 7.29 0.99
CA LEU A 198 3.21 8.28 0.89
C LEU A 198 3.34 9.38 1.94
N THR A 199 3.70 9.01 3.18
CA THR A 199 3.93 9.95 4.27
C THR A 199 5.10 10.89 3.95
N TYR A 200 6.21 10.37 3.41
CA TYR A 200 7.34 11.18 2.95
C TYR A 200 6.93 12.15 1.83
N MET A 201 6.16 11.68 0.84
CA MET A 201 5.72 12.49 -0.29
C MET A 201 4.80 13.64 0.15
N ILE A 202 3.81 13.35 1.00
CA ILE A 202 2.90 14.38 1.54
C ILE A 202 3.68 15.35 2.40
N ALA A 203 4.52 14.87 3.33
CA ALA A 203 5.35 15.73 4.17
C ALA A 203 6.20 16.69 3.33
N HIS A 204 6.83 16.18 2.27
CA HIS A 204 7.62 16.97 1.34
C HIS A 204 6.82 18.11 0.69
N VAL A 205 5.65 17.82 0.09
CA VAL A 205 4.84 18.85 -0.61
C VAL A 205 4.10 19.78 0.35
N THR A 206 4.07 19.46 1.64
CA THR A 206 3.54 20.32 2.72
C THR A 206 4.64 20.97 3.57
N SER A 207 5.92 20.84 3.19
CA SER A 207 7.06 21.40 3.93
C SER A 207 7.17 20.93 5.40
N LEU A 208 6.77 19.68 5.65
CA LEU A 208 6.91 18.99 6.93
C LEU A 208 8.01 17.93 6.85
N GLN A 209 8.42 17.42 8.00
CA GLN A 209 9.29 16.24 8.10
C GLN A 209 8.44 14.97 8.25
N PRO A 210 8.90 13.80 7.76
CA PRO A 210 8.21 12.54 8.03
C PRO A 210 8.37 12.13 9.51
N GLY A 211 7.25 11.78 10.14
CA GLY A 211 7.15 11.41 11.55
C GLY A 211 7.00 9.90 11.76
N ASP A 212 6.00 9.50 12.53
CA ASP A 212 5.72 8.10 12.83
C ASP A 212 4.80 7.46 11.78
N PHE A 213 5.09 6.20 11.44
CA PHE A 213 4.15 5.33 10.74
C PHE A 213 3.60 4.29 11.73
N VAL A 214 2.27 4.23 11.83
CA VAL A 214 1.52 3.30 12.67
C VAL A 214 0.67 2.40 11.78
N HIS A 215 0.87 1.09 11.87
CA HIS A 215 0.14 0.11 11.06
C HIS A 215 -0.70 -0.79 11.95
N THR A 216 -2.03 -0.69 11.81
CA THR A 216 -3.03 -1.51 12.49
C THR A 216 -3.56 -2.56 11.51
N LEU A 217 -3.39 -3.84 11.84
CA LEU A 217 -3.85 -4.98 11.05
C LEU A 217 -5.12 -5.56 11.68
N GLY A 218 -6.13 -5.84 10.85
CA GLY A 218 -7.33 -6.60 11.20
C GLY A 218 -7.02 -8.10 11.26
N ASP A 219 -7.30 -8.80 10.17
CA ASP A 219 -6.88 -10.18 9.95
C ASP A 219 -5.42 -10.18 9.47
N ALA A 220 -4.49 -10.41 10.39
CA ALA A 220 -3.08 -10.64 10.06
C ALA A 220 -2.84 -12.13 9.89
N HIS A 221 -2.33 -12.56 8.74
CA HIS A 221 -2.21 -13.97 8.45
C HIS A 221 -0.96 -14.39 7.70
N VAL A 222 -0.65 -15.69 7.82
CA VAL A 222 0.39 -16.38 7.07
C VAL A 222 -0.24 -17.51 6.26
N TYR A 223 -0.07 -17.49 4.94
CA TYR A 223 -0.46 -18.61 4.08
C TYR A 223 0.40 -19.84 4.37
N LEU A 224 -0.18 -21.04 4.29
CA LEU A 224 0.56 -22.28 4.59
C LEU A 224 1.83 -22.45 3.73
N ASN A 225 1.76 -22.12 2.44
CA ASN A 225 2.90 -22.19 1.53
C ASN A 225 4.00 -21.15 1.84
N HIS A 226 3.77 -20.21 2.76
CA HIS A 226 4.77 -19.22 3.21
C HIS A 226 5.44 -19.59 4.54
N ILE A 227 4.98 -20.64 5.24
CA ILE A 227 5.52 -21.01 6.57
C ILE A 227 7.02 -21.28 6.52
N GLU A 228 7.49 -22.17 5.64
CA GLU A 228 8.91 -22.51 5.54
C GLU A 228 9.78 -21.33 5.04
N PRO A 229 9.36 -20.57 4.02
CA PRO A 229 9.99 -19.30 3.65
C PRO A 229 10.13 -18.31 4.82
N LEU A 230 9.08 -18.15 5.64
CA LEU A 230 9.08 -17.22 6.76
C LEU A 230 9.91 -17.71 7.94
N LYS A 231 9.93 -19.02 8.24
CA LYS A 231 10.89 -19.59 9.20
C LYS A 231 12.32 -19.27 8.81
N THR A 232 12.66 -19.37 7.53
CA THR A 232 13.98 -18.97 7.01
C THR A 232 14.25 -17.48 7.23
N GLN A 233 13.25 -16.61 6.99
CA GLN A 233 13.37 -15.18 7.27
C GLN A 233 13.64 -14.90 8.75
N LEU A 234 12.95 -15.60 9.66
CA LEU A 234 13.06 -15.40 11.12
C LEU A 234 14.44 -15.76 11.69
N GLN A 235 15.21 -16.63 11.02
CA GLN A 235 16.59 -16.95 11.40
C GLN A 235 17.61 -15.86 11.02
N ARG A 236 17.21 -14.86 10.24
CA ARG A 236 18.10 -13.79 9.81
C ARG A 236 18.10 -12.65 10.82
N GLU A 237 19.29 -12.19 11.18
CA GLU A 237 19.41 -10.96 11.97
C GLU A 237 19.07 -9.73 11.10
N PRO A 238 18.16 -8.85 11.56
CA PRO A 238 17.90 -7.59 10.88
C PRO A 238 19.17 -6.75 10.72
N ARG A 239 19.31 -6.13 9.55
CA ARG A 239 20.34 -5.13 9.26
C ARG A 239 19.75 -3.72 9.40
N PRO A 240 20.57 -2.67 9.53
CA PRO A 240 20.08 -1.30 9.60
C PRO A 240 19.15 -0.97 8.43
N PHE A 241 18.07 -0.24 8.72
CA PHE A 241 17.17 0.24 7.69
C PHE A 241 17.89 1.21 6.74
N PRO A 242 17.49 1.27 5.46
CA PRO A 242 18.01 2.27 4.54
C PRO A 242 17.50 3.67 4.91
N LYS A 243 18.05 4.68 4.25
CA LYS A 243 17.47 6.03 4.22
C LYS A 243 16.79 6.27 2.89
N LEU A 244 15.70 7.01 2.89
CA LEU A 244 15.05 7.48 1.68
C LEU A 244 15.33 8.97 1.51
N ARG A 245 15.85 9.34 0.34
CA ARG A 245 16.10 10.72 -0.05
C ARG A 245 15.23 11.10 -1.25
N ILE A 246 14.53 12.22 -1.13
CA ILE A 246 13.86 12.87 -2.26
C ILE A 246 14.87 13.85 -2.89
N LEU A 247 15.23 13.62 -4.16
CA LEU A 247 16.32 14.31 -4.84
C LEU A 247 15.93 15.69 -5.37
N ARG A 248 14.65 15.86 -5.73
CA ARG A 248 14.12 17.07 -6.35
C ARG A 248 13.11 17.74 -5.45
N LYS A 249 13.10 19.08 -5.44
CA LYS A 249 12.00 19.83 -4.85
C LYS A 249 10.77 19.73 -5.76
N VAL A 250 9.83 18.90 -5.36
CA VAL A 250 8.50 18.75 -5.99
C VAL A 250 7.45 19.58 -5.23
N GLU A 251 6.56 20.28 -5.93
CA GLU A 251 5.54 21.16 -5.33
C GLU A 251 4.14 20.52 -5.26
N ARG A 252 3.80 19.69 -6.24
CA ARG A 252 2.53 18.95 -6.29
C ARG A 252 2.79 17.46 -6.21
N ILE A 253 1.92 16.72 -5.51
CA ILE A 253 2.09 15.28 -5.34
C ILE A 253 2.05 14.51 -6.67
N ASP A 254 1.34 15.04 -7.68
CA ASP A 254 1.23 14.43 -9.02
C ASP A 254 2.53 14.51 -9.83
N ASP A 255 3.43 15.42 -9.47
CA ASP A 255 4.63 15.73 -10.26
C ASP A 255 5.82 14.83 -9.91
N PHE A 256 5.68 13.94 -8.92
CA PHE A 256 6.72 12.97 -8.57
C PHE A 256 6.93 11.94 -9.67
N THR A 257 8.19 11.62 -9.94
CA THR A 257 8.60 10.50 -10.80
C THR A 257 9.48 9.53 -10.02
N ALA A 258 9.69 8.32 -10.56
CA ALA A 258 10.47 7.30 -9.87
C ALA A 258 11.93 7.75 -9.61
N GLU A 259 12.47 8.59 -10.50
CA GLU A 259 13.83 9.13 -10.44
C GLU A 259 14.02 10.14 -9.29
N ASP A 260 12.94 10.66 -8.71
CA ASP A 260 13.02 11.58 -7.58
C ASP A 260 13.42 10.88 -6.28
N PHE A 261 13.44 9.54 -6.23
CA PHE A 261 13.64 8.78 -5.00
C PHE A 261 14.93 7.96 -5.04
N GLN A 262 15.76 8.15 -4.02
CA GLN A 262 16.99 7.39 -3.81
C GLN A 262 16.96 6.66 -2.47
N LEU A 263 17.17 5.33 -2.51
CA LEU A 263 17.43 4.54 -1.31
C LEU A 263 18.94 4.48 -1.05
N GLU A 264 19.36 4.98 0.10
CA GLU A 264 20.75 4.97 0.55
C GLU A 264 20.95 3.86 1.59
N GLY A 265 22.01 3.07 1.45
CA GLY A 265 22.36 2.05 2.44
C GLY A 265 21.47 0.80 2.48
N TYR A 266 20.64 0.55 1.46
CA TYR A 266 19.80 -0.65 1.43
C TYR A 266 20.60 -1.93 1.16
N ASN A 267 21.03 -2.59 2.23
CA ASN A 267 21.81 -3.83 2.20
C ASN A 267 21.03 -5.01 2.83
N PRO A 268 19.91 -5.47 2.25
CA PRO A 268 19.12 -6.55 2.82
C PRO A 268 19.80 -7.92 2.62
N HIS A 269 19.33 -8.91 3.35
CA HIS A 269 19.55 -10.32 3.02
C HIS A 269 18.93 -10.67 1.65
N PRO A 270 19.34 -11.78 1.01
CA PRO A 270 18.79 -12.21 -0.29
C PRO A 270 17.27 -12.33 -0.31
N ALA A 271 16.66 -12.24 -1.49
CA ALA A 271 15.22 -12.44 -1.66
C ALA A 271 14.80 -13.85 -1.17
N ILE A 272 13.58 -13.95 -0.67
CA ILE A 272 12.93 -15.22 -0.34
C ILE A 272 11.72 -15.33 -1.25
N LYS A 273 11.69 -16.37 -2.09
CA LYS A 273 10.58 -16.59 -3.03
C LYS A 273 9.37 -17.11 -2.24
N MET A 274 8.23 -16.47 -2.43
CA MET A 274 6.92 -16.88 -1.92
C MET A 274 5.93 -16.70 -3.07
N GLU A 275 5.03 -17.65 -3.27
CA GLU A 275 4.03 -17.61 -4.34
C GLU A 275 2.77 -16.92 -3.82
N MET A 276 2.21 -16.00 -4.61
CA MET A 276 0.94 -15.36 -4.25
C MET A 276 -0.18 -16.40 -4.24
N ALA A 277 -1.04 -16.30 -3.23
CA ALA A 277 -2.30 -17.02 -3.21
C ALA A 277 -3.28 -16.25 -4.10
N VAL A 278 -3.81 -16.90 -5.14
CA VAL A 278 -4.78 -16.35 -6.10
C VAL A 278 -6.12 -17.01 -5.89
#